data_AF-A0A1C5Y8J7-F1
#
_entry.id   AF-A0A1C5Y8J7-F1
#
_cell.length_a   1.000
_cell.length_b   1.000
_cell.length_c   1.000
_cell.angle_alpha   90.00
_cell.angle_beta   90.00
_cell.angle_gamma   90.00
#
_symmetry.space_group_name_H-M   'P 1'
#
loop_
_entity.id
_entity.type
_entity.pdbx_description
1 polymer ?
#
loop_
_entity_poly.entity_id
_entity_poly.type
_entity_poly.pdbx_seq_one_letter_code
_entity_poly.pdbx_strand_id
1 'polypeptide(L)'
;MTDTEREIKRLISYIRSCRVANIDCTVTIDKSLTQGILNALEEIQHYREIGTVEEIKDLLAVISEAEEDVDESGISVGFIKNIIQLAKYKKIGTVEECRAAVEKQKAKKPDYEGDGCDKDGKIIYDTWICPCCGERYEVDYDDYEHCPKCGQAIDWSEKK
;
A
#
# COMPACT_ATOMS: atom_id res chain seq x y z
N MET A 1 22.99 8.67 -17.34
CA MET A 1 22.92 10.11 -17.66
C MET A 1 23.14 10.25 -19.16
N THR A 2 22.14 10.76 -19.87
CA THR A 2 22.15 10.89 -21.34
C THR A 2 23.16 11.96 -21.80
N ASP A 3 23.58 11.91 -23.06
CA ASP A 3 24.47 12.94 -23.63
C ASP A 3 23.82 14.33 -23.59
N THR A 4 22.50 14.38 -23.82
CA THR A 4 21.67 15.58 -23.64
C THR A 4 21.71 16.11 -22.20
N GLU A 5 21.52 15.26 -21.19
CA GLU A 5 21.60 15.66 -19.78
C GLU A 5 22.99 16.18 -19.40
N ARG A 6 24.06 15.60 -19.96
CA ARG A 6 25.44 16.04 -19.73
C ARG A 6 25.68 17.43 -20.30
N GLU A 7 25.22 17.67 -21.53
CA GLU A 7 25.36 18.98 -22.19
C GLU A 7 24.51 20.05 -21.48
N ILE A 8 23.29 19.72 -21.05
CA ILE A 8 22.46 20.62 -20.23
C ILE A 8 23.16 21.00 -18.93
N LYS A 9 23.76 20.03 -18.21
CA LYS A 9 24.51 20.32 -16.96
C LYS A 9 25.72 21.22 -17.21
N ARG A 10 26.44 20.99 -18.31
CA ARG A 10 27.58 21.83 -18.71
C ARG A 10 27.12 23.26 -19.00
N LEU A 11 26.04 23.44 -19.75
CA LEU A 11 25.47 24.75 -20.06
C LEU A 11 24.98 25.47 -18.81
N ILE A 12 24.28 24.79 -17.89
CA ILE A 12 23.86 25.35 -16.60
C ILE A 12 25.07 25.85 -15.80
N SER A 13 26.16 25.07 -15.76
CA SER A 13 27.39 25.47 -15.06
C SER A 13 28.02 26.71 -15.69
N TYR A 14 28.07 26.78 -17.03
CA TYR A 14 28.59 27.93 -17.76
C TYR A 14 27.75 29.19 -17.50
N ILE A 15 26.43 29.12 -17.63
CA ILE A 15 25.51 30.24 -17.37
C ILE A 15 25.63 30.74 -15.92
N ARG A 16 25.74 29.82 -14.94
CA ARG A 16 25.97 30.20 -13.54
C ARG A 16 27.28 30.96 -13.35
N SER A 17 28.34 30.51 -14.01
CA SER A 17 29.65 31.18 -13.97
C SER A 17 29.58 32.59 -14.55
N CYS A 18 28.97 32.75 -15.73
CA CYS A 18 28.73 34.05 -16.35
C CYS A 18 27.92 34.99 -15.45
N ARG A 19 26.87 34.48 -14.79
CA ARG A 19 26.06 35.25 -13.82
C ARG A 19 26.90 35.74 -12.64
N VAL A 20 27.76 34.88 -12.07
CA VAL A 20 28.64 35.26 -10.95
C VAL A 20 29.66 36.31 -11.39
N ALA A 21 30.17 36.20 -12.62
CA ALA A 21 31.10 37.15 -13.19
C ALA A 21 30.44 38.45 -13.70
N ASN A 22 29.11 38.58 -13.58
CA ASN A 22 28.32 39.67 -14.16
C ASN A 22 28.57 39.87 -15.66
N ILE A 23 28.80 38.76 -16.38
CA ILE A 23 28.99 38.71 -17.82
C ILE A 23 27.65 38.34 -18.45
N ASP A 24 27.18 39.21 -19.34
CA ASP A 24 26.02 38.87 -20.16
C ASP A 24 26.38 37.75 -21.13
N CYS A 25 25.58 36.70 -21.17
CA CYS A 25 25.83 35.53 -21.99
C CYS A 25 24.57 35.12 -22.75
N THR A 26 24.72 34.91 -24.05
CA THR A 26 23.68 34.32 -24.90
C THR A 26 24.09 32.89 -25.23
N VAL A 27 23.20 31.92 -24.97
CA VAL A 27 23.43 30.52 -25.32
C VAL A 27 22.47 30.15 -26.45
N THR A 28 23.02 29.73 -27.58
CA THR A 28 22.25 29.18 -28.69
C THR A 28 22.06 27.69 -28.50
N ILE A 29 20.81 27.24 -28.49
CA ILE A 29 20.44 25.83 -28.30
C ILE A 29 19.70 25.36 -29.56
N ASP A 30 19.94 24.12 -30.00
CA ASP A 30 19.24 23.54 -31.13
C ASP A 30 17.72 23.45 -30.89
N LYS A 31 16.94 23.61 -31.94
CA LYS A 31 15.46 23.65 -31.89
C LYS A 31 14.85 22.41 -31.22
N SER A 32 15.42 21.23 -31.44
CA SER A 32 14.95 19.99 -30.83
C SER A 32 15.12 19.98 -29.30
N LEU A 33 16.24 20.53 -28.83
CA LEU A 33 16.54 20.71 -27.41
C LEU A 33 15.70 21.84 -26.78
N THR A 34 15.39 22.90 -27.53
CA THR A 34 14.49 23.98 -27.08
C THR A 34 13.09 23.47 -26.76
N GLN A 35 12.52 22.60 -27.60
CA GLN A 35 11.19 22.04 -27.36
C GLN A 35 11.17 21.18 -26.08
N GLY A 36 12.22 20.39 -25.84
CA GLY A 36 12.35 19.60 -24.62
C GLY A 36 12.41 20.48 -23.36
N ILE A 37 13.12 21.61 -23.42
CA ILE A 37 13.21 22.58 -22.32
C ILE A 37 11.87 23.26 -22.06
N LEU A 38 11.14 23.67 -23.11
CA LEU A 38 9.83 24.33 -22.98
C LEU A 38 8.80 23.42 -22.32
N ASN A 39 8.70 22.17 -22.77
CA ASN A 39 7.76 21.21 -22.18
C ASN A 39 8.05 20.95 -20.70
N ALA A 40 9.33 20.79 -20.33
CA ALA A 40 9.73 20.60 -18.94
C ALA A 40 9.47 21.85 -18.07
N LEU A 41 9.64 23.04 -18.64
CA LEU A 41 9.30 24.29 -17.95
C LEU A 41 7.79 24.44 -17.74
N GLU A 42 6.98 24.09 -18.73
CA GLU A 42 5.52 24.13 -18.64
C GLU A 42 4.99 23.17 -17.56
N GLU A 43 5.53 21.94 -17.52
CA GLU A 43 5.22 20.98 -16.45
C GLU A 43 5.61 21.51 -15.06
N ILE A 44 6.78 22.15 -14.93
CA ILE A 44 7.22 22.77 -13.67
C ILE A 44 6.31 23.94 -13.26
N GLN A 45 5.82 24.74 -14.22
CA GLN A 45 4.90 25.85 -13.93
C GLN A 45 3.57 25.32 -13.41
N HIS A 46 3.01 24.26 -13.99
CA HIS A 46 1.79 23.65 -13.47
C HIS A 46 1.93 23.16 -12.02
N TYR A 47 3.07 22.58 -11.64
CA TYR A 47 3.30 22.21 -10.24
C TYR A 47 3.42 23.44 -9.32
N ARG A 48 4.00 24.55 -9.80
CA ARG A 48 4.13 25.80 -9.03
C ARG A 48 2.79 26.51 -8.82
N GLU A 49 1.84 26.35 -9.74
CA GLU A 49 0.47 26.87 -9.59
C GLU A 49 -0.28 26.16 -8.45
N ILE A 50 0.10 24.92 -8.13
CA ILE A 50 -0.50 24.11 -7.06
C ILE A 50 0.15 24.42 -5.70
N GLY A 51 1.47 24.63 -5.64
CA GLY A 51 2.21 24.96 -4.42
C GLY A 51 3.67 24.54 -4.45
N THR A 52 4.42 24.81 -3.38
CA THR A 52 5.84 24.45 -3.24
C THR A 52 6.06 23.24 -2.34
N VAL A 53 7.20 22.56 -2.53
CA VAL A 53 7.57 21.38 -1.72
C VAL A 53 7.83 21.76 -0.27
N GLU A 54 8.37 22.96 -0.03
CA GLU A 54 8.59 23.51 1.32
C GLU A 54 7.26 23.74 2.04
N GLU A 55 6.26 24.36 1.38
CA GLU A 55 4.91 24.54 1.97
C GLU A 55 4.26 23.20 2.36
N ILE A 56 4.43 22.16 1.54
CA ILE A 56 3.88 20.83 1.82
C ILE A 56 4.59 20.16 3.01
N LYS A 57 5.90 20.36 3.18
CA LYS A 57 6.66 19.78 4.30
C LYS A 57 6.30 20.44 5.63
N ASP A 58 6.13 21.75 5.63
CA ASP A 58 5.76 22.50 6.82
C ASP A 58 4.33 22.14 7.25
N LEU A 59 3.40 22.03 6.29
CA LEU A 59 2.04 21.51 6.54
C LEU A 59 2.07 20.08 7.11
N LEU A 60 2.90 19.19 6.58
CA LEU A 60 3.05 17.82 7.07
C LEU A 60 3.58 17.76 8.51
N ALA A 61 4.55 18.61 8.85
CA ALA A 61 5.11 18.69 10.20
C ALA A 61 4.06 19.22 11.19
N VAL A 62 3.38 20.32 10.84
CA VAL A 62 2.31 20.91 11.65
C VAL A 62 1.17 19.91 11.87
N ILE A 63 0.73 19.20 10.82
CA ILE A 63 -0.29 18.16 10.94
C ILE A 63 0.20 17.02 11.84
N SER A 64 1.49 16.67 11.83
CA SER A 64 2.00 15.59 12.68
C SER A 64 2.02 15.96 14.16
N GLU A 65 2.25 17.23 14.48
CA GLU A 65 2.47 17.73 15.86
C GLU A 65 1.22 18.35 16.50
N ALA A 66 0.21 18.76 15.74
CA ALA A 66 -0.97 19.46 16.26
C ALA A 66 -1.83 18.62 17.21
N GLU A 67 -2.34 19.19 18.31
CA GLU A 67 -3.44 18.62 19.09
C GLU A 67 -4.77 18.70 18.32
N GLU A 68 -5.86 18.08 18.80
CA GLU A 68 -7.17 17.98 18.12
C GLU A 68 -7.93 19.32 18.03
N ASP A 69 -7.24 20.41 17.73
CA ASP A 69 -7.81 21.74 17.65
C ASP A 69 -8.13 22.17 16.20
N VAL A 70 -9.03 23.14 16.10
CA VAL A 70 -9.34 23.90 14.89
C VAL A 70 -8.36 25.05 14.79
N ASP A 71 -7.66 25.18 13.66
CA ASP A 71 -6.80 26.34 13.42
C ASP A 71 -7.63 27.62 13.19
N GLU A 72 -6.98 28.78 13.14
CA GLU A 72 -7.65 30.09 12.96
C GLU A 72 -8.48 30.20 11.68
N SER A 73 -8.25 29.30 10.70
CA SER A 73 -9.02 29.21 9.45
C SER A 73 -10.27 28.32 9.58
N GLY A 74 -10.50 27.74 10.76
CA GLY A 74 -11.62 26.85 11.06
C GLY A 74 -11.40 25.42 10.55
N ILE A 75 -10.19 25.06 10.12
CA ILE A 75 -9.87 23.72 9.64
C ILE A 75 -9.44 22.88 10.83
N SER A 76 -10.20 21.83 11.12
CA SER A 76 -9.86 20.88 12.18
C SER A 76 -8.67 20.04 11.75
N VAL A 77 -7.53 20.23 12.41
CA VAL A 77 -6.33 19.42 12.14
C VAL A 77 -6.60 17.96 12.55
N GLY A 78 -7.41 17.75 13.58
CA GLY A 78 -7.96 16.43 13.92
C GLY A 78 -8.74 15.77 12.77
N PHE A 79 -9.56 16.53 12.04
CA PHE A 79 -10.25 16.01 10.86
C PHE A 79 -9.30 15.62 9.74
N ILE A 80 -8.25 16.41 9.48
CA ILE A 80 -7.20 16.07 8.50
C ILE A 80 -6.46 14.80 8.91
N LYS A 81 -6.07 14.68 10.18
CA LYS A 81 -5.46 13.45 10.74
C LYS A 81 -6.37 12.24 10.51
N ASN A 82 -7.67 12.39 10.77
CA ASN A 82 -8.65 11.33 10.56
C ASN A 82 -8.79 10.93 9.09
N ILE A 83 -8.78 11.88 8.14
CA ILE A 83 -8.79 11.58 6.71
C ILE A 83 -7.53 10.80 6.30
N ILE A 84 -6.35 11.25 6.74
CA ILE A 84 -5.09 10.56 6.44
C ILE A 84 -5.11 9.13 7.01
N GLN A 85 -5.57 8.98 8.24
CA GLN A 85 -5.68 7.68 8.90
C GLN A 85 -6.70 6.78 8.19
N LEU A 86 -7.85 7.31 7.78
CA LEU A 86 -8.85 6.59 6.98
C LEU A 86 -8.27 6.12 5.63
N ALA A 87 -7.47 6.96 4.97
CA ALA A 87 -6.81 6.59 3.73
C ALA A 87 -5.79 5.45 3.94
N LYS A 88 -5.09 5.42 5.07
CA LYS A 88 -4.22 4.29 5.45
C LYS A 88 -5.04 3.02 5.69
N TYR A 89 -6.14 3.07 6.44
CA TYR A 89 -6.99 1.90 6.69
C TYR A 89 -7.60 1.34 5.40
N LYS A 90 -8.05 2.19 4.47
CA LYS A 90 -8.58 1.76 3.16
C LYS A 90 -7.58 0.99 2.31
N LYS A 91 -6.26 1.20 2.51
CA LYS A 91 -5.22 0.42 1.83
C LYS A 91 -5.04 -0.99 2.41
N ILE A 92 -5.44 -1.20 3.67
CA ILE A 92 -5.34 -2.51 4.34
C ILE A 92 -6.48 -3.43 3.86
N GLY A 93 -7.68 -2.88 3.74
CA GLY A 93 -8.88 -3.61 3.29
C GLY A 93 -10.16 -2.91 3.70
N THR A 94 -11.27 -3.53 3.37
CA THR A 94 -12.62 -3.12 3.78
C THR A 94 -12.96 -3.66 5.18
N VAL A 95 -13.93 -3.03 5.83
CA VAL A 95 -14.39 -3.49 7.16
C VAL A 95 -14.96 -4.91 7.07
N GLU A 96 -15.61 -5.23 5.96
CA GLU A 96 -16.19 -6.54 5.65
C GLU A 96 -15.09 -7.60 5.51
N GLU A 97 -13.99 -7.31 4.80
CA GLU A 97 -12.83 -8.19 4.70
C GLU A 97 -12.18 -8.43 6.07
N CYS A 98 -12.01 -7.37 6.88
CA CYS A 98 -11.49 -7.51 8.24
C CYS A 98 -12.41 -8.37 9.11
N ARG A 99 -13.73 -8.16 9.06
CA ARG A 99 -14.71 -8.98 9.78
C ARG A 99 -14.64 -10.44 9.34
N ALA A 100 -14.58 -10.71 8.04
CA ALA A 100 -14.46 -12.06 7.50
C ALA A 100 -13.16 -12.73 7.94
N ALA A 101 -12.04 -11.99 7.98
CA ALA A 101 -10.76 -12.50 8.49
C ALA A 101 -10.85 -12.86 9.98
N VAL A 102 -11.47 -12.01 10.81
CA VAL A 102 -11.69 -12.29 12.24
C VAL A 102 -12.57 -13.52 12.45
N GLU A 103 -13.66 -13.68 11.69
CA GLU A 103 -14.52 -14.86 11.79
C GLU A 103 -13.78 -16.15 11.40
N LYS A 104 -12.86 -16.10 10.43
CA LYS A 104 -12.02 -17.26 10.06
C LYS A 104 -11.05 -17.67 11.17
N GLN A 105 -10.63 -16.74 12.03
CA GLN A 105 -9.76 -17.05 13.17
C GLN A 105 -10.49 -17.70 14.35
N LYS A 106 -11.83 -17.67 14.36
CA LYS A 106 -12.61 -18.46 15.32
C LYS A 106 -12.59 -19.92 14.90
N ALA A 107 -11.94 -20.75 15.70
CA ALA A 107 -11.83 -22.19 15.43
C ALA A 107 -13.22 -22.83 15.28
N LYS A 108 -13.39 -23.67 14.27
CA LYS A 108 -14.62 -24.42 14.01
C LYS A 108 -14.30 -25.89 13.81
N LYS A 109 -15.16 -26.76 14.32
CA LYS A 109 -15.02 -28.21 14.15
C LYS A 109 -15.22 -28.58 12.67
N PRO A 110 -14.35 -29.44 12.12
CA PRO A 110 -14.55 -29.97 10.78
C PRO A 110 -15.62 -31.07 10.80
N ASP A 111 -16.25 -31.29 9.65
CA ASP A 111 -17.05 -32.50 9.42
C ASP A 111 -16.14 -33.63 8.94
N TYR A 112 -16.56 -34.88 9.10
CA TYR A 112 -15.79 -36.05 8.68
C TYR A 112 -16.61 -36.97 7.77
N GLU A 113 -15.96 -37.49 6.73
CA GLU A 113 -16.47 -38.53 5.84
C GLU A 113 -15.59 -39.79 6.00
N GLY A 114 -16.21 -40.97 5.94
CA GLY A 114 -15.52 -42.27 6.02
C GLY A 114 -16.17 -43.26 5.07
N ASP A 115 -15.36 -44.02 4.34
CA ASP A 115 -15.79 -45.00 3.35
C ASP A 115 -15.57 -46.46 3.81
N GLY A 116 -15.01 -46.65 5.01
CA GLY A 116 -14.73 -47.94 5.63
C GLY A 116 -15.33 -48.11 7.03
N CYS A 117 -15.42 -49.35 7.49
CA CYS A 117 -15.79 -49.70 8.87
C CYS A 117 -14.78 -50.72 9.43
N ASP A 118 -14.48 -50.63 10.72
CA ASP A 118 -13.64 -51.60 11.41
C ASP A 118 -14.38 -52.93 11.67
N LYS A 119 -13.69 -53.87 12.33
CA LYS A 119 -14.21 -55.22 12.63
C LYS A 119 -15.42 -55.20 13.56
N ASP A 120 -15.62 -54.11 14.29
CA ASP A 120 -16.73 -53.89 15.21
C ASP A 120 -17.85 -53.04 14.58
N GLY A 121 -17.70 -52.67 13.29
CA GLY A 121 -18.67 -51.88 12.54
C GLY A 121 -18.59 -50.38 12.77
N LYS A 122 -17.51 -49.87 13.40
CA LYS A 122 -17.31 -48.43 13.61
C LYS A 122 -16.71 -47.79 12.35
N ILE A 123 -17.25 -46.63 11.95
CA ILE A 123 -16.78 -45.88 10.78
C ILE A 123 -15.32 -45.46 10.97
N ILE A 124 -14.52 -45.71 9.95
CA ILE A 124 -13.14 -45.23 9.82
C ILE A 124 -13.21 -43.94 9.00
N TYR A 125 -12.84 -42.82 9.61
CA TYR A 125 -12.81 -41.53 8.93
C TYR A 125 -11.60 -41.44 8.01
N ASP A 126 -11.84 -41.08 6.76
CA ASP A 126 -10.83 -40.96 5.71
C ASP A 126 -10.54 -39.47 5.40
N THR A 127 -11.59 -38.65 5.40
CA THR A 127 -11.53 -37.25 4.99
C THR A 127 -12.12 -36.32 6.05
N TRP A 128 -11.46 -35.20 6.33
CA TRP A 128 -12.05 -34.06 7.05
C TRP A 128 -12.40 -32.93 6.08
N ILE A 129 -13.48 -32.21 6.39
CA ILE A 129 -14.06 -31.17 5.54
C ILE A 129 -13.96 -29.83 6.24
N CYS A 130 -13.38 -28.84 5.55
CA CYS A 130 -13.32 -27.48 6.07
C CYS A 130 -14.73 -26.89 6.24
N PRO A 131 -15.12 -26.46 7.46
CA PRO A 131 -16.47 -25.99 7.75
C PRO A 131 -16.81 -24.63 7.12
N CYS A 132 -15.81 -23.95 6.53
CA CYS A 132 -16.01 -22.65 5.88
C CYS A 132 -16.12 -22.75 4.35
N CYS A 133 -15.36 -23.65 3.71
CA CYS A 133 -15.26 -23.69 2.25
C CYS A 133 -15.53 -25.07 1.63
N GLY A 134 -15.77 -26.11 2.45
CA GLY A 134 -16.08 -27.45 1.98
C GLY A 134 -14.91 -28.20 1.35
N GLU A 135 -13.68 -27.67 1.43
CA GLU A 135 -12.49 -28.37 0.95
C GLU A 135 -12.22 -29.61 1.79
N ARG A 136 -11.82 -30.69 1.12
CA ARG A 136 -11.58 -32.01 1.67
C ARG A 136 -10.09 -32.26 1.81
N TYR A 137 -9.71 -32.90 2.90
CA TYR A 137 -8.33 -33.20 3.26
C TYR A 137 -8.25 -34.56 3.94
N GLU A 138 -7.14 -35.28 3.78
CA GLU A 138 -6.98 -36.63 4.32
C GLU A 138 -6.68 -36.60 5.82
N VAL A 139 -7.41 -37.37 6.63
CA VAL A 139 -7.30 -37.34 8.11
C VAL A 139 -5.91 -37.76 8.60
N ASP A 140 -5.24 -38.66 7.86
CA ASP A 140 -3.97 -39.29 8.25
C ASP A 140 -2.73 -38.47 7.87
N TYR A 141 -2.83 -37.57 6.89
CA TYR A 141 -1.69 -36.82 6.35
C TYR A 141 -1.84 -35.30 6.45
N ASP A 142 -3.06 -34.76 6.53
CA ASP A 142 -3.33 -33.33 6.50
C ASP A 142 -3.75 -32.79 7.88
N ASP A 143 -2.78 -32.55 8.76
CA ASP A 143 -2.97 -32.05 10.13
C ASP A 143 -2.85 -30.51 10.25
N TYR A 144 -3.53 -29.78 9.38
CA TYR A 144 -3.44 -28.31 9.38
C TYR A 144 -4.26 -27.66 10.50
N GLU A 145 -3.64 -26.75 11.26
CA GLU A 145 -4.36 -25.89 12.22
C GLU A 145 -5.35 -24.94 11.54
N HIS A 146 -5.10 -24.60 10.28
CA HIS A 146 -5.92 -23.74 9.46
C HIS A 146 -6.12 -24.36 8.08
N CYS A 147 -7.34 -24.28 7.53
CA CYS A 147 -7.62 -24.76 6.19
C CYS A 147 -6.71 -24.06 5.15
N PRO A 148 -5.86 -24.79 4.41
CA PRO A 148 -4.95 -24.21 3.40
C PRO A 148 -5.64 -23.38 2.32
N LYS A 149 -6.88 -23.73 1.97
CA LYS A 149 -7.62 -23.04 0.90
C LYS A 149 -8.20 -21.69 1.34
N CYS A 150 -8.72 -21.59 2.56
CA CYS A 150 -9.51 -20.42 2.97
C CYS A 150 -9.05 -19.74 4.26
N GLY A 151 -8.13 -20.33 5.02
CA GLY A 151 -7.59 -19.79 6.27
C GLY A 151 -8.49 -19.95 7.51
N GLN A 152 -9.57 -20.73 7.42
CA GLN A 152 -10.42 -21.05 8.58
C GLN A 152 -9.61 -21.86 9.60
N ALA A 153 -9.50 -21.36 10.83
CA ALA A 153 -8.94 -22.09 11.96
C ALA A 153 -9.82 -23.31 12.28
N ILE A 154 -9.20 -24.46 12.51
CA ILE A 154 -9.89 -25.72 12.77
C ILE A 154 -9.79 -26.07 14.25
N ASP A 155 -10.93 -26.40 14.85
CA ASP A 155 -10.99 -26.87 16.23
C ASP A 155 -10.74 -28.39 16.26
N TRP A 156 -9.56 -28.76 16.75
CA TRP A 156 -9.14 -30.15 16.93
C TRP A 156 -9.33 -30.67 18.36
N SER A 157 -10.05 -29.95 19.23
CA SER A 157 -10.20 -30.34 20.64
C SER A 157 -10.85 -31.71 20.86
N GLU A 158 -11.60 -32.22 19.89
CA GLU A 158 -12.19 -33.57 19.92
C GLU A 158 -11.26 -34.68 19.39
N LYS A 159 -10.13 -34.32 18.76
CA LYS A 159 -9.02 -35.24 18.48
C LYS A 159 -8.17 -35.39 19.76
N LYS A 160 -8.68 -36.09 20.77
CA LYS A 160 -7.89 -36.74 21.85
C LYS A 160 -8.74 -37.68 22.70
#